data_AF-A0A8T7DZT8-F1
#
_entry.id   AF-A0A8T7DZT8-F1
#
_cell.length_a   1.000
_cell.length_b   1.000
_cell.length_c   1.000
_cell.angle_alpha   90.00
_cell.angle_beta   90.00
_cell.angle_gamma   90.00
#
_symmetry.space_group_name_H-M   'P 1'
#
loop_
_entity.id
_entity.type
_entity.pdbx_description
1 polymer ?
#
loop_
_entity_poly.entity_id
_entity_poly.type
_entity_poly.pdbx_seq_one_letter_code
_entity_poly.pdbx_strand_id
1 'polypeptide(L)'
;LNLAQLRNTISEIDDELAVTQGLARRVQDDLDEALAALEESSTATSPDELDQLKRQLRELEQQKQLLKAEIDARGDAVRQRAGIGRQAYLTGLQLDGSRTLILLDSSASMLDDTIVNVIRRRNMSDDVKRRSPKWRQALATVDWLTARLRPGSRYQLWRFSTDAGPVQGGVSRDWLSADDGAGLNKAVQAARRLVPAGGTSLSNTFRAIRAMQPQPDSIVLITDGLPTQGSSARGNTVSGRERLKLFDDAIKELSGRIPVNTVLLPMEGDPMAASAFWQLAQLTRGSLVSPTEDWP
;
A
#
# COMPACT_ATOMS: atom_id res chain seq x y z
N LEU A 1 -21.55 -4.14 -16.21
CA LEU A 1 -22.08 -4.73 -14.97
C LEU A 1 -22.40 -3.60 -14.01
N ASN A 2 -23.63 -3.53 -13.51
CA ASN A 2 -24.18 -2.36 -12.83
C ASN A 2 -23.77 -2.39 -11.34
N LEU A 3 -23.15 -1.32 -10.83
CA LEU A 3 -22.61 -1.21 -9.45
C LEU A 3 -23.67 -1.50 -8.36
N ALA A 4 -24.94 -1.21 -8.66
CA ALA A 4 -26.07 -1.50 -7.79
C ALA A 4 -26.34 -3.02 -7.63
N GLN A 5 -26.14 -3.81 -8.69
CA GLN A 5 -26.35 -5.26 -8.64
C GLN A 5 -25.31 -5.94 -7.74
N LEU A 6 -24.05 -5.49 -7.80
CA LEU A 6 -22.98 -6.02 -6.94
C LEU A 6 -23.21 -5.71 -5.46
N ARG A 7 -23.69 -4.51 -5.13
CA ARG A 7 -23.98 -4.12 -3.75
C ARG A 7 -25.12 -4.92 -3.15
N ASN A 8 -26.17 -5.17 -3.93
CA ASN A 8 -27.30 -6.00 -3.49
C ASN A 8 -26.85 -7.44 -3.22
N THR A 9 -26.08 -8.04 -4.13
CA THR A 9 -25.57 -9.40 -3.94
C THR A 9 -24.62 -9.55 -2.75
N ILE A 10 -23.84 -8.52 -2.40
CA ILE A 10 -22.99 -8.55 -1.20
C ILE A 10 -23.83 -8.46 0.07
N SER A 11 -24.81 -7.57 0.10
CA SER A 11 -25.73 -7.44 1.24
C SER A 11 -26.49 -8.74 1.49
N GLU A 12 -26.98 -9.38 0.42
CA GLU A 12 -27.67 -10.67 0.50
C GLU A 12 -26.77 -11.77 1.10
N ILE A 13 -25.49 -11.82 0.72
CA ILE A 13 -24.54 -12.82 1.24
C ILE A 13 -24.18 -12.55 2.71
N ASP A 14 -24.03 -11.27 3.10
CA ASP A 14 -23.73 -10.89 4.48
C ASP A 14 -24.92 -11.22 5.41
N ASP A 15 -26.14 -10.95 4.95
CA ASP A 15 -27.37 -11.29 5.69
C ASP A 15 -27.52 -12.82 5.84
N GLU A 16 -27.29 -13.59 4.78
CA GLU A 16 -27.32 -15.05 4.84
C GLU A 16 -26.22 -15.63 5.76
N LEU A 17 -25.00 -15.05 5.75
CA LEU A 17 -23.92 -15.47 6.65
C LEU A 17 -24.28 -15.22 8.12
N ALA A 18 -24.89 -14.07 8.42
CA ALA A 18 -25.37 -13.75 9.76
C ALA A 18 -26.44 -14.75 10.23
N VAL A 19 -27.35 -15.16 9.33
CA VAL A 19 -28.35 -16.20 9.62
C VAL A 19 -27.68 -17.55 9.92
N THR A 20 -26.73 -17.99 9.09
CA THR A 20 -26.01 -19.27 9.29
C THR A 20 -25.20 -19.27 10.59
N GLN A 21 -24.55 -18.16 10.94
CA GLN A 21 -23.86 -18.01 12.22
C GLN A 21 -24.82 -18.05 13.42
N GLY A 22 -26.01 -17.44 13.28
CA GLY A 22 -27.05 -17.51 14.30
C GLY A 22 -27.64 -18.92 14.48
N LEU A 23 -27.69 -19.72 13.42
CA LEU A 23 -28.06 -21.14 13.48
C LEU A 23 -26.97 -21.98 14.17
N ALA A 24 -25.69 -21.76 13.80
CA ALA A 24 -24.57 -22.46 14.42
C ALA A 24 -24.48 -22.21 15.93
N ARG A 25 -24.79 -20.98 16.38
CA ARG A 25 -24.86 -20.65 17.80
C ARG A 25 -25.98 -21.42 18.52
N ARG A 26 -27.18 -21.48 17.94
CA ARG A 26 -28.29 -22.26 18.49
C ARG A 26 -27.96 -23.75 18.60
N VAL A 27 -27.39 -24.35 17.57
CA VAL A 27 -26.96 -25.76 17.61
C VAL A 27 -25.87 -25.99 18.67
N GLN A 28 -25.01 -25.00 18.93
CA GLN A 28 -24.04 -25.09 20.01
C GLN A 28 -24.69 -25.03 21.39
N ASP A 29 -25.67 -24.14 21.57
CA ASP A 29 -26.44 -24.05 22.82
C ASP A 29 -27.22 -25.35 23.08
N ASP A 30 -27.86 -25.94 22.04
CA ASP A 30 -28.57 -27.23 22.13
C ASP A 30 -27.62 -28.40 22.46
N LEU A 31 -26.38 -28.36 21.95
CA LEU A 31 -25.36 -29.37 22.24
C LEU A 31 -24.91 -29.31 23.70
N ASP A 32 -24.71 -28.10 24.23
CA ASP A 32 -24.31 -27.88 25.62
C ASP A 32 -25.44 -28.33 26.57
N GLU A 33 -26.71 -28.07 26.22
CA GLU A 33 -27.88 -28.58 26.96
C GLU A 33 -27.98 -30.11 26.92
N ALA A 34 -27.81 -30.73 25.74
CA ALA A 34 -27.85 -32.18 25.59
C ALA A 34 -26.72 -32.90 26.34
N LEU A 35 -25.52 -32.29 26.40
CA LEU A 35 -24.40 -32.80 27.19
C LEU A 35 -24.69 -32.73 28.69
N ALA A 36 -25.25 -31.62 29.18
CA ALA A 36 -25.64 -31.48 30.59
C ALA A 36 -26.72 -32.50 30.98
N ALA A 37 -27.72 -32.71 30.12
CA ALA A 37 -28.76 -33.72 30.34
C ALA A 37 -28.20 -35.16 30.36
N LEU A 38 -27.21 -35.47 29.51
CA LEU A 38 -26.50 -36.76 29.54
C LEU A 38 -25.73 -36.98 30.84
N GLU A 39 -25.06 -35.94 31.34
CA GLU A 39 -24.34 -35.99 32.62
C GLU A 39 -25.30 -36.22 33.79
N GLU A 40 -26.44 -35.54 33.84
CA GLU A 40 -27.47 -35.74 34.87
C GLU A 40 -28.10 -37.14 34.79
N SER A 41 -28.50 -37.59 33.59
CA SER A 41 -29.16 -38.89 33.39
C SER A 41 -28.24 -40.09 33.61
N SER A 42 -26.92 -39.90 33.55
CA SER A 42 -25.93 -40.96 33.86
C SER A 42 -25.97 -41.43 35.32
N THR A 43 -26.64 -40.66 36.20
CA THR A 43 -26.78 -40.98 37.64
C THR A 43 -28.13 -41.60 38.02
N ALA A 44 -29.15 -41.56 37.14
CA ALA A 44 -30.44 -42.23 37.35
C ALA A 44 -31.25 -42.39 36.03
N THR A 45 -31.72 -43.62 35.77
CA THR A 45 -32.82 -44.03 34.84
C THR A 45 -32.41 -44.71 33.50
N SER A 46 -33.39 -45.38 32.87
CA SER A 46 -33.34 -46.56 31.97
C SER A 46 -32.40 -46.52 30.75
N PRO A 47 -31.86 -47.68 30.31
CA PRO A 47 -31.02 -47.80 29.11
C PRO A 47 -31.59 -47.17 27.83
N ASP A 48 -32.91 -47.21 27.65
CA ASP A 48 -33.58 -46.70 26.45
C ASP A 48 -33.51 -45.17 26.32
N GLU A 49 -33.59 -44.44 27.44
CA GLU A 49 -33.51 -42.96 27.47
C GLU A 49 -32.08 -42.50 27.17
N LEU A 50 -31.08 -43.21 27.72
CA LEU A 50 -29.66 -42.97 27.45
C LEU A 50 -29.33 -43.15 25.96
N ASP A 51 -29.89 -44.19 25.33
CA ASP A 51 -29.69 -44.44 23.91
C ASP A 51 -30.40 -43.41 23.02
N GLN A 52 -31.51 -42.85 23.47
CA GLN A 52 -32.18 -41.74 22.78
C GLN A 52 -31.35 -40.45 22.81
N LEU A 53 -30.83 -40.05 23.98
CA LEU A 53 -29.97 -38.86 24.10
C LEU A 53 -28.68 -39.01 23.28
N LYS A 54 -28.05 -40.20 23.28
CA LYS A 54 -26.86 -40.45 22.45
C LYS A 54 -27.13 -40.31 20.95
N ARG A 55 -28.34 -40.66 20.47
CA ARG A 55 -28.72 -40.45 19.07
C ARG A 55 -28.89 -38.96 18.75
N GLN A 56 -29.57 -38.22 19.63
CA GLN A 56 -29.75 -36.78 19.48
C GLN A 56 -28.42 -36.02 19.47
N LEU A 57 -27.48 -36.39 20.35
CA LEU A 57 -26.15 -35.79 20.38
C LEU A 57 -25.40 -35.98 19.06
N ARG A 58 -25.41 -37.18 18.49
CA ARG A 58 -24.74 -37.47 17.20
C ARG A 58 -25.34 -36.67 16.04
N GLU A 59 -26.66 -36.47 16.06
CA GLU A 59 -27.36 -35.66 15.06
C GLU A 59 -26.95 -34.19 15.15
N LEU A 60 -26.93 -33.63 16.37
CA LEU A 60 -26.49 -32.25 16.62
C LEU A 60 -25.01 -32.05 16.25
N GLU A 61 -24.14 -33.02 16.54
CA GLU A 61 -22.73 -32.98 16.13
C GLU A 61 -22.57 -32.96 14.61
N GLN A 62 -23.36 -33.76 13.87
CA GLN A 62 -23.35 -33.74 12.41
C GLN A 62 -23.85 -32.40 11.85
N GLN A 63 -24.94 -31.86 12.40
CA GLN A 63 -25.47 -30.55 12.00
C GLN A 63 -24.44 -29.44 12.25
N LYS A 64 -23.74 -29.47 13.38
CA LYS A 64 -22.65 -28.53 13.70
C LYS A 64 -21.52 -28.60 12.67
N GLN A 65 -21.11 -29.80 12.27
CA GLN A 65 -20.05 -29.98 11.26
C GLN A 65 -20.47 -29.43 9.89
N LEU A 66 -21.73 -29.67 9.49
CA LEU A 66 -22.27 -29.15 8.23
C LEU A 66 -22.33 -27.61 8.22
N LEU A 67 -22.87 -27.01 9.28
CA LEU A 67 -22.94 -25.56 9.42
C LEU A 67 -21.53 -24.92 9.46
N LYS A 68 -20.57 -25.57 10.12
CA LYS A 68 -19.18 -25.10 10.15
C LYS A 68 -18.54 -25.13 8.76
N ALA A 69 -18.74 -26.22 8.02
CA ALA A 69 -18.25 -26.33 6.64
C ALA A 69 -18.89 -25.29 5.71
N GLU A 70 -20.19 -24.99 5.89
CA GLU A 70 -20.89 -23.95 5.15
C GLU A 70 -20.37 -22.54 5.49
N ILE A 71 -20.12 -22.25 6.77
CA ILE A 71 -19.51 -21.01 7.24
C ILE A 71 -18.09 -20.85 6.68
N ASP A 72 -17.27 -21.90 6.72
CA ASP A 72 -15.90 -21.87 6.22
C ASP A 72 -15.88 -21.69 4.68
N ALA A 73 -16.72 -22.43 3.95
CA ALA A 73 -16.84 -22.30 2.49
C ALA A 73 -17.36 -20.91 2.07
N ARG A 74 -18.32 -20.35 2.80
CA ARG A 74 -18.82 -18.98 2.56
C ARG A 74 -17.82 -17.93 3.01
N GLY A 75 -17.14 -18.11 4.13
CA GLY A 75 -16.05 -17.26 4.60
C GLY A 75 -14.89 -17.23 3.60
N ASP A 76 -14.60 -18.36 2.96
CA ASP A 76 -13.63 -18.46 1.87
C ASP A 76 -14.15 -17.85 0.57
N ALA A 77 -15.43 -17.98 0.24
CA ALA A 77 -16.03 -17.27 -0.91
C ALA A 77 -16.03 -15.74 -0.69
N VAL A 78 -16.33 -15.28 0.52
CA VAL A 78 -16.23 -13.88 0.94
C VAL A 78 -14.77 -13.43 0.93
N ARG A 79 -13.81 -14.25 1.38
CA ARG A 79 -12.36 -13.94 1.32
C ARG A 79 -11.80 -13.95 -0.10
N GLN A 80 -12.21 -14.87 -0.96
CA GLN A 80 -11.79 -14.93 -2.37
C GLN A 80 -12.41 -13.79 -3.18
N ARG A 81 -13.66 -13.38 -2.88
CA ARG A 81 -14.28 -12.19 -3.48
C ARG A 81 -13.74 -10.87 -2.88
N ALA A 82 -13.48 -10.80 -1.57
CA ALA A 82 -12.87 -9.64 -0.92
C ALA A 82 -11.39 -9.49 -1.27
N GLY A 83 -10.67 -10.59 -1.51
CA GLY A 83 -9.28 -10.62 -1.98
C GLY A 83 -9.10 -10.18 -3.43
N ILE A 84 -10.19 -10.07 -4.20
CA ILE A 84 -10.20 -9.52 -5.57
C ILE A 84 -10.85 -8.12 -5.62
N GLY A 85 -11.54 -7.68 -4.55
CA GLY A 85 -12.47 -6.54 -4.63
C GLY A 85 -12.42 -5.49 -3.50
N ARG A 86 -11.58 -5.64 -2.46
CA ARG A 86 -11.40 -4.60 -1.44
C ARG A 86 -10.10 -3.80 -1.57
N GLN A 87 -9.53 -3.76 -2.78
CA GLN A 87 -8.85 -2.56 -3.23
C GLN A 87 -9.94 -1.66 -3.80
N ALA A 88 -10.52 -0.80 -2.96
CA ALA A 88 -11.28 0.32 -3.48
C ALA A 88 -10.30 1.18 -4.29
N TYR A 89 -10.22 0.92 -5.60
CA TYR A 89 -9.35 1.59 -6.58
C TYR A 89 -9.82 3.02 -6.84
N LEU A 90 -9.99 3.80 -5.79
CA LEU A 90 -9.92 5.26 -5.86
C LEU A 90 -8.48 5.65 -5.60
N THR A 91 -7.54 5.15 -6.41
CA THR A 91 -6.24 5.81 -6.43
C THR A 91 -6.50 7.15 -7.10
N GLY A 92 -6.57 8.22 -6.31
CA GLY A 92 -6.65 9.59 -6.80
C GLY A 92 -5.45 9.99 -7.68
N LEU A 93 -4.48 9.09 -7.88
CA LEU A 93 -3.31 9.21 -8.73
C LEU A 93 -3.70 9.35 -10.20
N GLN A 94 -3.43 10.54 -10.75
CA GLN A 94 -3.65 10.83 -12.16
C GLN A 94 -2.45 10.34 -12.98
N LEU A 95 -2.60 9.18 -13.64
CA LEU A 95 -1.57 8.58 -14.52
C LEU A 95 -1.86 8.86 -16.00
N ASP A 96 -2.43 10.03 -16.28
CA ASP A 96 -2.91 10.43 -17.59
C ASP A 96 -1.92 11.35 -18.35
N GLY A 97 -0.63 11.28 -18.01
CA GLY A 97 0.46 11.90 -18.77
C GLY A 97 0.84 11.11 -20.02
N SER A 98 1.34 11.79 -21.07
CA SER A 98 1.99 11.13 -22.21
C SER A 98 3.48 10.89 -21.94
N ARG A 99 4.09 11.64 -21.01
CA ARG A 99 5.46 11.52 -20.52
C ARG A 99 5.47 11.61 -19.00
N THR A 100 5.31 10.45 -18.37
CA THR A 100 5.21 10.33 -16.91
C THR A 100 6.59 10.10 -16.30
N LEU A 101 7.06 11.03 -15.46
CA LEU A 101 8.27 10.83 -14.67
C LEU A 101 7.90 10.28 -13.29
N ILE A 102 8.42 9.10 -12.96
CA ILE A 102 8.28 8.48 -11.64
C ILE A 102 9.55 8.77 -10.85
N LEU A 103 9.41 9.45 -9.71
CA LEU A 103 10.47 9.81 -8.78
C LEU A 103 10.37 8.93 -7.54
N LEU A 104 11.43 8.16 -7.27
CA LEU A 104 11.56 7.32 -6.09
C LEU A 104 12.56 7.94 -5.11
N ASP A 105 12.09 8.31 -3.93
CA ASP A 105 12.97 8.75 -2.84
C ASP A 105 13.84 7.57 -2.41
N SER A 106 15.16 7.77 -2.43
CA SER A 106 16.15 6.80 -1.99
C SER A 106 16.99 7.33 -0.83
N SER A 107 16.44 8.26 -0.04
CA SER A 107 17.07 8.78 1.18
C SER A 107 17.04 7.77 2.33
N ALA A 108 17.79 8.04 3.40
CA ALA A 108 17.87 7.15 4.54
C ALA A 108 16.53 6.98 5.30
N SER A 109 15.63 7.96 5.27
CA SER A 109 14.31 7.86 5.95
C SER A 109 13.44 6.75 5.36
N MET A 110 13.68 6.39 4.10
CA MET A 110 12.99 5.29 3.41
C MET A 110 13.30 3.89 4.00
N LEU A 111 14.18 3.80 4.99
CA LEU A 111 14.51 2.54 5.68
C LEU A 111 13.51 2.15 6.79
N ASP A 112 12.81 3.08 7.42
CA ASP A 112 11.85 2.77 8.49
C ASP A 112 10.96 3.98 8.76
N ASP A 113 9.78 3.79 9.33
CA ASP A 113 8.85 4.87 9.70
C ASP A 113 9.31 5.63 10.95
N THR A 114 10.02 4.97 11.86
CA THR A 114 10.52 5.58 13.10
C THR A 114 11.95 6.09 12.99
N ILE A 115 12.24 7.25 13.58
CA ILE A 115 13.55 7.90 13.48
C ILE A 115 14.66 7.00 14.06
N VAL A 116 14.37 6.34 15.17
CA VAL A 116 15.33 5.44 15.84
C VAL A 116 15.70 4.26 14.96
N ASN A 117 14.73 3.63 14.29
CA ASN A 117 15.03 2.51 13.41
C ASN A 117 15.70 2.95 12.11
N VAL A 118 15.37 4.13 11.58
CA VAL A 118 16.13 4.73 10.46
C VAL A 118 17.61 4.83 10.83
N ILE A 119 17.92 5.36 12.03
CA ILE A 119 19.29 5.47 12.54
C ILE A 119 19.95 4.10 12.73
N ARG A 120 19.19 3.09 13.19
CA ARG A 120 19.69 1.74 13.38
C ARG A 120 20.01 1.07 12.03
N ARG A 121 19.07 1.09 11.08
CA ARG A 121 19.18 0.42 9.78
C ARG A 121 20.19 1.09 8.86
N ARG A 122 20.36 2.41 8.91
CA ARG A 122 21.38 3.11 8.08
C ARG A 122 22.80 2.61 8.34
N ASN A 123 23.06 2.08 9.53
CA ASN A 123 24.35 1.55 9.96
C ASN A 123 24.47 0.02 9.77
N MET A 124 23.43 -0.64 9.23
CA MET A 124 23.45 -2.07 8.92
C MET A 124 23.96 -2.33 7.50
N SER A 125 24.12 -3.62 7.15
CA SER A 125 24.52 -4.01 5.80
C SER A 125 23.48 -3.62 4.75
N ASP A 126 23.93 -3.44 3.52
CA ASP A 126 23.08 -3.02 2.41
C ASP A 126 21.96 -4.02 2.12
N ASP A 127 22.17 -5.32 2.38
CA ASP A 127 21.12 -6.33 2.26
C ASP A 127 20.01 -6.15 3.28
N VAL A 128 20.32 -5.73 4.50
CA VAL A 128 19.31 -5.41 5.51
C VAL A 128 18.56 -4.14 5.12
N LYS A 129 19.27 -3.12 4.63
CA LYS A 129 18.65 -1.88 4.13
C LYS A 129 17.65 -2.16 3.00
N ARG A 130 18.04 -2.97 2.00
CA ARG A 130 17.17 -3.38 0.89
C ARG A 130 15.96 -4.21 1.32
N ARG A 131 16.03 -4.91 2.45
CA ARG A 131 14.92 -5.71 3.00
C ARG A 131 14.00 -4.92 3.93
N SER A 132 14.26 -3.62 4.12
CA SER A 132 13.45 -2.77 4.99
C SER A 132 11.99 -2.72 4.51
N PRO A 133 10.99 -2.86 5.41
CA PRO A 133 9.58 -2.92 5.02
C PRO A 133 9.13 -1.71 4.19
N LYS A 134 9.36 -0.48 4.69
CA LYS A 134 9.04 0.76 3.97
C LYS A 134 9.68 0.82 2.58
N TRP A 135 10.95 0.45 2.46
CA TRP A 135 11.65 0.44 1.17
C TRP A 135 11.04 -0.58 0.20
N ARG A 136 10.69 -1.78 0.68
CA ARG A 136 10.00 -2.79 -0.14
C ARG A 136 8.63 -2.30 -0.59
N GLN A 137 7.91 -1.58 0.27
CA GLN A 137 6.63 -0.94 -0.06
C GLN A 137 6.78 0.10 -1.17
N ALA A 138 7.80 0.96 -1.08
CA ALA A 138 8.10 1.96 -2.11
C ALA A 138 8.41 1.30 -3.46
N LEU A 139 9.18 0.20 -3.46
CA LEU A 139 9.48 -0.57 -4.67
C LEU A 139 8.24 -1.28 -5.24
N ALA A 140 7.38 -1.82 -4.38
CA ALA A 140 6.11 -2.41 -4.81
C ALA A 140 5.19 -1.33 -5.43
N THR A 141 5.18 -0.13 -4.86
CA THR A 141 4.47 1.03 -5.41
C THR A 141 4.93 1.37 -6.82
N VAL A 142 6.25 1.40 -7.05
CA VAL A 142 6.82 1.61 -8.39
C VAL A 142 6.37 0.53 -9.36
N ASP A 143 6.43 -0.74 -8.95
CA ASP A 143 6.00 -1.89 -9.77
C ASP A 143 4.51 -1.77 -10.14
N TRP A 144 3.67 -1.43 -9.15
CA TRP A 144 2.23 -1.23 -9.32
C TRP A 144 1.89 -0.06 -10.25
N LEU A 145 2.63 1.05 -10.15
CA LEU A 145 2.45 2.25 -10.99
C LEU A 145 2.88 2.00 -12.43
N THR A 146 4.04 1.36 -12.61
CA THR A 146 4.60 1.06 -13.93
C THR A 146 3.71 0.10 -14.72
N ALA A 147 3.07 -0.86 -14.06
CA ALA A 147 2.09 -1.77 -14.67
C ALA A 147 0.78 -1.09 -15.14
N ARG A 148 0.53 0.15 -14.71
CA ARG A 148 -0.71 0.91 -15.00
C ARG A 148 -0.49 2.12 -15.90
N LEU A 149 0.72 2.30 -16.42
CA LEU A 149 0.98 3.33 -17.40
C LEU A 149 0.09 3.09 -18.64
N ARG A 150 -0.41 4.18 -19.23
CA ARG A 150 -1.27 4.07 -20.40
C ARG A 150 -0.47 3.53 -21.60
N PRO A 151 -1.06 2.62 -22.41
CA PRO A 151 -0.44 2.19 -23.66
C PRO A 151 -0.09 3.38 -24.57
N GLY A 152 1.03 3.30 -25.28
CA GLY A 152 1.54 4.39 -26.13
C GLY A 152 2.12 5.60 -25.38
N SER A 153 2.10 5.59 -24.04
CA SER A 153 2.78 6.62 -23.23
C SER A 153 4.28 6.34 -23.10
N ARG A 154 5.01 7.34 -22.62
CA ARG A 154 6.42 7.21 -22.28
C ARG A 154 6.65 7.47 -20.81
N TYR A 155 7.72 6.87 -20.29
CA TYR A 155 8.08 7.00 -18.89
C TYR A 155 9.58 7.17 -18.67
N GLN A 156 9.90 7.66 -17.48
CA GLN A 156 11.24 7.66 -16.91
C GLN A 156 11.10 7.31 -15.43
N LEU A 157 12.01 6.47 -14.91
CA LEU A 157 12.07 6.11 -13.49
C LEU A 157 13.37 6.63 -12.91
N TRP A 158 13.28 7.60 -12.02
CA TRP A 158 14.41 8.25 -11.38
C TRP A 158 14.45 7.94 -9.90
N ARG A 159 15.67 7.81 -9.38
CA ARG A 159 15.94 7.85 -7.94
C ARG A 159 16.40 9.24 -7.55
N PHE A 160 15.96 9.70 -6.39
CA PHE A 160 16.45 10.95 -5.83
C PHE A 160 16.77 10.83 -4.35
N SER A 161 17.79 11.57 -3.93
CA SER A 161 18.13 11.82 -2.53
C SER A 161 18.72 13.22 -2.46
N THR A 162 20.04 13.36 -2.34
CA THR A 162 20.73 14.66 -2.44
C THR A 162 20.96 15.09 -3.90
N ASP A 163 20.95 14.13 -4.82
CA ASP A 163 20.95 14.30 -6.27
C ASP A 163 19.75 13.55 -6.90
N ALA A 164 19.56 13.65 -8.21
CA ALA A 164 18.50 12.94 -8.91
C ALA A 164 18.95 12.44 -10.30
N GLY A 165 18.51 11.26 -10.67
CA GLY A 165 18.78 10.69 -11.99
C GLY A 165 18.17 9.31 -12.23
N PRO A 166 18.34 8.74 -13.43
CA PRO A 166 17.78 7.45 -13.82
C PRO A 166 18.24 6.29 -12.91
N VAL A 167 17.32 5.39 -12.57
CA VAL A 167 17.65 4.22 -11.71
C VAL A 167 18.61 3.22 -12.37
N GLN A 168 18.68 3.21 -13.70
CA GLN A 168 19.55 2.32 -14.48
C GLN A 168 21.01 2.77 -14.47
N GLY A 169 21.32 3.95 -13.93
CA GLY A 169 22.63 4.58 -14.04
C GLY A 169 22.89 5.15 -15.43
N GLY A 170 23.84 6.09 -15.50
CA GLY A 170 24.21 6.76 -16.75
C GLY A 170 23.58 8.15 -16.94
N VAL A 171 23.87 8.75 -18.09
CA VAL A 171 23.49 10.14 -18.44
C VAL A 171 22.26 10.20 -19.35
N SER A 172 21.87 9.09 -19.98
CA SER A 172 20.70 9.07 -20.88
C SER A 172 19.43 9.38 -20.10
N ARG A 173 18.72 10.41 -20.54
CA ARG A 173 17.43 10.86 -20.01
C ARG A 173 16.31 10.61 -21.04
N ASP A 174 16.54 9.64 -21.92
CA ASP A 174 15.67 9.38 -23.06
C ASP A 174 14.37 8.71 -22.61
N TRP A 175 13.25 9.25 -23.05
CA TRP A 175 11.93 8.72 -22.69
C TRP A 175 11.72 7.30 -23.21
N LEU A 176 11.51 6.36 -22.27
CA LEU A 176 11.28 4.94 -22.55
C LEU A 176 9.81 4.69 -22.88
N SER A 177 9.52 3.70 -23.73
CA SER A 177 8.14 3.35 -24.08
C SER A 177 7.49 2.53 -22.97
N ALA A 178 6.27 2.91 -22.55
CA ALA A 178 5.49 2.11 -21.60
C ALA A 178 5.02 0.77 -22.23
N ASP A 179 5.05 0.63 -23.55
CA ASP A 179 4.72 -0.61 -24.24
C ASP A 179 5.89 -1.62 -24.23
N ASP A 180 7.10 -1.18 -23.88
CA ASP A 180 8.26 -2.06 -23.71
C ASP A 180 8.28 -2.69 -22.30
N GLY A 181 7.52 -3.78 -22.15
CA GLY A 181 7.46 -4.53 -20.89
C GLY A 181 8.83 -5.05 -20.41
N ALA A 182 9.76 -5.34 -21.32
CA ALA A 182 11.12 -5.77 -20.95
C ALA A 182 11.94 -4.60 -20.40
N GLY A 183 11.83 -3.42 -21.00
CA GLY A 183 12.41 -2.16 -20.52
C GLY A 183 11.87 -1.76 -19.14
N LEU A 184 10.56 -1.87 -18.93
CA LEU A 184 9.90 -1.61 -17.64
C LEU A 184 10.45 -2.53 -16.55
N ASN A 185 10.45 -3.84 -16.80
CA ASN A 185 10.99 -4.83 -15.87
C ASN A 185 12.46 -4.57 -15.53
N LYS A 186 13.29 -4.19 -16.52
CA LYS A 186 14.69 -3.80 -16.27
C LYS A 186 14.80 -2.56 -15.38
N ALA A 187 13.97 -1.55 -15.58
CA ALA A 187 13.96 -0.35 -14.75
C ALA A 187 13.55 -0.66 -13.30
N VAL A 188 12.49 -1.46 -13.10
CA VAL A 188 12.06 -1.91 -11.76
C VAL A 188 13.14 -2.75 -11.09
N GLN A 189 13.79 -3.67 -11.82
CA GLN A 189 14.91 -4.46 -11.29
C GLN A 189 16.12 -3.59 -10.91
N ALA A 190 16.42 -2.54 -11.67
CA ALA A 190 17.47 -1.58 -11.34
C ALA A 190 17.12 -0.84 -10.03
N ALA A 191 15.87 -0.40 -9.87
CA ALA A 191 15.41 0.23 -8.64
C ALA A 191 15.54 -0.71 -7.42
N ARG A 192 15.24 -2.01 -7.57
CA ARG A 192 15.39 -3.02 -6.50
C ARG A 192 16.84 -3.21 -6.01
N ARG A 193 17.84 -2.81 -6.80
CA ARG A 193 19.26 -2.90 -6.42
C ARG A 193 19.76 -1.70 -5.62
N LEU A 194 19.02 -0.58 -5.66
CA LEU A 194 19.37 0.64 -4.93
C LEU A 194 19.36 0.40 -3.43
N VAL A 195 20.21 1.17 -2.73
CA VAL A 195 20.32 1.15 -1.28
C VAL A 195 19.94 2.54 -0.78
N PRO A 196 18.87 2.69 0.02
CA PRO A 196 18.48 3.99 0.53
C PRO A 196 19.56 4.59 1.45
N ALA A 197 19.95 5.83 1.19
CA ALA A 197 21.02 6.53 1.90
C ALA A 197 20.97 8.05 1.70
N GLY A 198 21.58 8.79 2.62
CA GLY A 198 21.69 10.26 2.54
C GLY A 198 20.41 10.98 2.96
N GLY A 199 20.35 12.28 2.66
CA GLY A 199 19.18 13.13 2.88
C GLY A 199 18.34 13.32 1.60
N THR A 200 17.39 14.24 1.65
CA THR A 200 16.43 14.49 0.58
C THR A 200 16.50 15.94 0.12
N SER A 201 16.72 16.17 -1.18
CA SER A 201 16.77 17.49 -1.82
C SER A 201 15.85 17.54 -3.04
N LEU A 202 14.61 17.97 -2.82
CA LEU A 202 13.64 18.16 -3.90
C LEU A 202 14.05 19.29 -4.85
N SER A 203 14.76 20.32 -4.37
CA SER A 203 15.25 21.41 -5.23
C SER A 203 16.22 20.89 -6.30
N ASN A 204 17.15 20.00 -5.93
CA ASN A 204 18.07 19.39 -6.89
C ASN A 204 17.31 18.48 -7.87
N THR A 205 16.32 17.73 -7.38
CA THR A 205 15.44 16.90 -8.21
C THR A 205 14.71 17.74 -9.26
N PHE A 206 13.99 18.78 -8.85
CA PHE A 206 13.21 19.61 -9.77
C PHE A 206 14.09 20.40 -10.74
N ARG A 207 15.27 20.86 -10.32
CA ARG A 207 16.27 21.44 -11.22
C ARG A 207 16.75 20.43 -12.27
N ALA A 208 16.97 19.17 -11.89
CA ALA A 208 17.34 18.12 -12.84
C ALA A 208 16.21 17.83 -13.84
N ILE A 209 14.94 17.89 -13.40
CA ILE A 209 13.76 17.72 -14.27
C ILE A 209 13.67 18.86 -15.30
N ARG A 210 13.93 20.11 -14.89
CA ARG A 210 13.92 21.25 -15.80
C ARG A 210 14.89 21.10 -16.97
N ALA A 211 15.99 20.39 -16.76
CA ALA A 211 16.99 20.11 -17.79
C ALA A 211 16.60 18.96 -18.75
N MET A 212 15.49 18.26 -18.52
CA MET A 212 14.99 17.23 -19.43
C MET A 212 14.45 17.84 -20.72
N GLN A 213 14.69 17.17 -21.85
CA GLN A 213 14.14 17.54 -23.15
C GLN A 213 13.62 16.29 -23.87
N PRO A 214 12.31 16.19 -24.16
CA PRO A 214 11.23 17.04 -23.65
C PRO A 214 11.03 16.88 -22.12
N GLN A 215 10.41 17.89 -21.48
CA GLN A 215 10.01 17.82 -20.07
C GLN A 215 8.86 16.81 -19.84
N PRO A 216 8.71 16.27 -18.62
CA PRO A 216 7.53 15.51 -18.24
C PRO A 216 6.26 16.35 -18.37
N ASP A 217 5.15 15.68 -18.66
CA ASP A 217 3.82 16.27 -18.56
C ASP A 217 3.04 15.79 -17.33
N SER A 218 3.55 14.78 -16.61
CA SER A 218 3.07 14.34 -15.30
C SER A 218 4.24 13.83 -14.46
N ILE A 219 4.22 14.14 -13.17
CA ILE A 219 5.20 13.65 -12.19
C ILE A 219 4.47 12.79 -11.16
N VAL A 220 5.01 11.61 -10.88
CA VAL A 220 4.62 10.78 -9.74
C VAL A 220 5.77 10.75 -8.75
N LEU A 221 5.55 11.32 -7.57
CA LEU A 221 6.53 11.44 -6.50
C LEU A 221 6.24 10.44 -5.39
N ILE A 222 7.16 9.52 -5.14
CA ILE A 222 7.09 8.56 -4.02
C ILE A 222 8.13 9.00 -2.99
N THR A 223 7.66 9.44 -1.82
CA THR A 223 8.51 9.95 -0.74
C THR A 223 7.85 9.70 0.60
N ASP A 224 8.60 9.87 1.69
CA ASP A 224 8.09 9.74 3.04
C ASP A 224 8.10 11.05 3.83
N GLY A 225 8.54 12.16 3.24
CA GLY A 225 8.48 13.45 3.94
C GLY A 225 9.07 14.64 3.20
N LEU A 226 9.14 15.75 3.92
CA LEU A 226 9.69 17.02 3.45
C LEU A 226 11.21 16.91 3.23
N PRO A 227 11.78 17.70 2.29
CA PRO A 227 13.21 17.72 2.04
C PRO A 227 13.99 18.11 3.31
N THR A 228 15.11 17.42 3.51
CA THR A 228 16.05 17.68 4.62
C THR A 228 17.27 18.45 4.16
N GLN A 229 17.43 18.69 2.85
CA GLN A 229 18.54 19.44 2.29
C GLN A 229 18.05 20.35 1.16
N GLY A 230 18.67 21.52 1.03
CA GLY A 230 18.47 22.42 -0.10
C GLY A 230 19.39 22.09 -1.27
N SER A 231 19.77 23.12 -2.04
CA SER A 231 20.67 22.97 -3.19
C SER A 231 22.08 22.53 -2.80
N SER A 232 22.49 22.81 -1.56
CA SER A 232 23.76 22.38 -0.97
C SER A 232 23.48 21.64 0.35
N ALA A 233 24.14 20.50 0.57
CA ALA A 233 24.07 19.80 1.86
C ALA A 233 24.71 20.66 2.97
N ARG A 234 23.92 21.10 3.95
CA ARG A 234 24.43 21.76 5.17
C ARG A 234 23.81 21.12 6.40
N GLY A 235 24.67 20.73 7.34
CA GLY A 235 24.31 20.44 8.73
C GLY A 235 23.56 19.13 9.00
N ASN A 236 23.69 18.63 10.22
CA ASN A 236 23.21 17.30 10.63
C ASN A 236 21.76 17.29 11.16
N THR A 237 21.14 18.46 11.34
CA THR A 237 19.79 18.60 11.90
C THR A 237 19.07 19.77 11.25
N VAL A 238 17.89 19.52 10.69
CA VAL A 238 17.04 20.54 10.03
C VAL A 238 15.71 20.59 10.76
N SER A 239 15.29 21.78 11.18
CA SER A 239 14.02 21.96 11.90
C SER A 239 12.82 21.77 10.98
N GLY A 240 11.64 21.43 11.51
CA GLY A 240 10.42 21.28 10.70
C GLY A 240 10.06 22.54 9.88
N ARG A 241 10.29 23.74 10.44
CA ARG A 241 10.08 25.02 9.72
C ARG A 241 11.07 25.19 8.57
N GLU A 242 12.31 24.76 8.76
CA GLU A 242 13.33 24.82 7.72
C GLU A 242 13.04 23.81 6.60
N ARG A 243 12.57 22.61 6.93
CA ARG A 243 12.12 21.61 5.94
C ARG A 243 10.97 22.14 5.07
N LEU A 244 10.02 22.87 5.65
CA LEU A 244 8.96 23.56 4.87
C LEU A 244 9.54 24.64 3.95
N LYS A 245 10.48 25.45 4.43
CA LYS A 245 11.14 26.45 3.59
C LYS A 245 11.88 25.80 2.41
N LEU A 246 12.58 24.69 2.65
CA LEU A 246 13.24 23.92 1.60
C LEU A 246 12.24 23.37 0.58
N PHE A 247 11.07 22.93 1.04
CA PHE A 247 9.97 22.48 0.20
C PHE A 247 9.43 23.61 -0.68
N ASP A 248 9.12 24.77 -0.09
CA ASP A 248 8.63 25.95 -0.81
C ASP A 248 9.64 26.43 -1.86
N ASP A 249 10.93 26.43 -1.52
CA ASP A 249 12.00 26.79 -2.45
C ASP A 249 12.14 25.76 -3.58
N ALA A 250 11.95 24.47 -3.30
CA ALA A 250 11.89 23.44 -4.33
C ALA A 250 10.71 23.66 -5.28
N ILE A 251 9.51 23.96 -4.78
CA ILE A 251 8.33 24.18 -5.63
C ILE A 251 8.56 25.30 -6.65
N LYS A 252 9.31 26.36 -6.30
CA LYS A 252 9.66 27.44 -7.24
C LYS A 252 10.52 26.95 -8.41
N GLU A 253 11.25 25.86 -8.25
CA GLU A 253 12.05 25.23 -9.31
C GLU A 253 11.21 24.34 -10.24
N LEU A 254 9.95 24.03 -9.91
CA LEU A 254 9.04 23.38 -10.87
C LEU A 254 8.62 24.42 -11.91
N SER A 255 9.07 24.24 -13.16
CA SER A 255 8.61 25.07 -14.27
C SER A 255 7.22 24.62 -14.74
N GLY A 256 6.24 25.53 -14.72
CA GLY A 256 4.93 25.31 -15.34
C GLY A 256 3.92 24.52 -14.49
N ARG A 257 2.73 24.29 -15.06
CA ARG A 257 1.60 23.57 -14.43
C ARG A 257 1.71 22.05 -14.63
N ILE A 258 2.87 21.44 -14.37
CA ILE A 258 3.03 19.99 -14.45
C ILE A 258 2.33 19.37 -13.22
N PRO A 259 1.32 18.49 -13.38
CA PRO A 259 0.68 17.80 -12.27
C PRO A 259 1.68 16.97 -11.47
N VAL A 260 1.70 17.14 -10.15
CA VAL A 260 2.52 16.35 -9.23
C VAL A 260 1.61 15.46 -8.39
N ASN A 261 1.66 14.17 -8.67
CA ASN A 261 0.95 13.14 -7.94
C ASN A 261 1.86 12.55 -6.88
N THR A 262 1.54 12.73 -5.60
CA THR A 262 2.40 12.28 -4.50
C THR A 262 1.82 11.03 -3.85
N VAL A 263 2.67 9.99 -3.74
CA VAL A 263 2.47 8.88 -2.82
C VAL A 263 3.33 9.14 -1.58
N LEU A 264 2.69 9.52 -0.48
CA LEU A 264 3.35 9.87 0.78
C LEU A 264 3.32 8.68 1.73
N LEU A 265 4.48 8.05 1.92
CA LEU A 265 4.67 6.94 2.86
C LEU A 265 4.77 7.45 4.31
N PRO A 266 4.43 6.61 5.31
CA PRO A 266 4.43 7.03 6.72
C PRO A 266 5.83 7.39 7.24
N MET A 267 5.93 8.46 8.01
CA MET A 267 7.17 8.87 8.67
C MET A 267 6.91 9.61 9.98
N GLU A 268 7.63 9.23 11.03
CA GLU A 268 7.65 9.89 12.33
C GLU A 268 8.36 11.26 12.24
N GLY A 269 7.82 12.26 12.94
CA GLY A 269 8.50 13.54 13.12
C GLY A 269 8.37 14.50 11.94
N ASP A 270 7.42 14.26 11.03
CA ASP A 270 7.08 15.18 9.93
C ASP A 270 5.58 15.46 9.79
N PRO A 271 4.93 16.05 10.82
CA PRO A 271 3.49 16.28 10.82
C PRO A 271 3.02 17.25 9.72
N MET A 272 3.92 18.02 9.12
CA MET A 272 3.60 19.02 8.10
C MET A 272 3.72 18.48 6.67
N ALA A 273 4.28 17.28 6.46
CA ALA A 273 4.42 16.71 5.12
C ALA A 273 3.06 16.56 4.41
N ALA A 274 2.07 15.97 5.08
CA ALA A 274 0.76 15.71 4.48
C ALA A 274 0.07 17.00 4.00
N SER A 275 0.10 18.07 4.81
CA SER A 275 -0.50 19.35 4.43
C SER A 275 0.26 20.04 3.30
N ALA A 276 1.59 19.99 3.31
CA ALA A 276 2.43 20.57 2.26
C ALA A 276 2.25 19.87 0.91
N PHE A 277 2.27 18.53 0.88
CA PHE A 277 2.04 17.78 -0.36
C PHE A 277 0.59 17.88 -0.84
N TRP A 278 -0.39 18.04 0.06
CA TRP A 278 -1.76 18.33 -0.33
C TRP A 278 -1.87 19.70 -1.04
N GLN A 279 -1.22 20.74 -0.51
CA GLN A 279 -1.15 22.05 -1.17
C GLN A 279 -0.47 21.96 -2.54
N LEU A 280 0.63 21.19 -2.65
CA LEU A 280 1.30 20.96 -3.93
C LEU A 280 0.37 20.31 -4.95
N ALA A 281 -0.40 19.29 -4.54
CA ALA A 281 -1.38 18.65 -5.40
C ALA A 281 -2.42 19.67 -5.92
N GLN A 282 -2.95 20.54 -5.06
CA GLN A 282 -3.90 21.57 -5.45
C GLN A 282 -3.31 22.61 -6.41
N LEU A 283 -2.07 23.05 -6.16
CA LEU A 283 -1.38 24.04 -7.00
C LEU A 283 -1.06 23.50 -8.40
N THR A 284 -0.71 22.21 -8.48
CA THR A 284 -0.28 21.56 -9.73
C THR A 284 -1.40 20.82 -10.44
N ARG A 285 -2.59 20.72 -9.84
CA ARG A 285 -3.71 19.86 -10.28
C ARG A 285 -3.34 18.36 -10.27
N GLY A 286 -2.40 17.98 -9.40
CA GLY A 286 -2.06 16.59 -9.15
C GLY A 286 -2.95 15.96 -8.09
N SER A 287 -2.35 15.08 -7.30
CA SER A 287 -3.05 14.33 -6.25
C SER A 287 -2.13 13.99 -5.09
N LEU A 288 -2.71 13.66 -3.94
CA LEU A 288 -1.99 13.10 -2.80
C LEU A 288 -2.68 11.80 -2.39
N VAL A 289 -1.90 10.74 -2.24
CA VAL A 289 -2.31 9.47 -1.63
C VAL A 289 -1.34 9.15 -0.51
N SER A 290 -1.88 8.81 0.66
CA SER A 290 -1.12 8.28 1.80
C SER A 290 -1.59 6.84 2.03
N PRO A 291 -0.89 5.85 1.46
CA PRO A 291 -1.33 4.46 1.54
C PRO A 291 -1.08 3.84 2.93
N THR A 292 -1.79 2.76 3.24
CA THR A 292 -1.51 1.89 4.39
C THR A 292 -0.25 1.06 4.15
N GLU A 293 0.39 0.53 5.19
CA GLU A 293 1.67 -0.21 5.10
C GLU A 293 1.63 -1.46 4.19
N ASP A 294 0.45 -2.04 4.05
CA ASP A 294 0.14 -3.25 3.28
C ASP A 294 -0.21 -3.01 1.80
N TRP A 295 -0.36 -1.74 1.39
CA TRP A 295 -0.51 -1.33 -0.01
C TRP A 295 0.86 -1.25 -0.71
N PRO A 296 0.99 -1.55 -2.02
CA PRO A 296 -0.07 -1.74 -3.02
C PRO A 296 -0.77 -3.08 -3.08
#